data_AF-A0A9Q0TP60-F1
#
_entry.id   AF-A0A9Q0TP60-F1
#
_cell.length_a   1.000
_cell.length_b   1.000
_cell.length_c   1.000
_cell.angle_alpha   90.00
_cell.angle_beta   90.00
_cell.angle_gamma   90.00
#
_symmetry.space_group_name_H-M   'P 1'
#
loop_
_entity.id
_entity.type
_entity.pdbx_description
1 polymer ?
#
loop_
_entity_poly.entity_id
_entity_poly.type
_entity_poly.pdbx_seq_one_letter_code
_entity_poly.pdbx_strand_id
1 'polypeptide(L)'
;MVETWDTMRAQHEAQSKIANALRSLDTSQCPKETSEHHHDRTFQLLVVVQGWQSQFCNLIDNQKAYIKALNNWLKLNLIPIESSLKEKVSSPPRVQNPPIQQLLTAWHDFLDKLPDEVARTAINNFASLIHTILQNQEEEMKLKERCEETRKELSQKTRKFEEWYRKYTQQSMANELDPDFTEDKSHSDAITERQFAVDAVIKAPGRGGGGLSETVPSGEGEVFGKS
;
A
#
# COMPACT_ATOMS: atom_id res chain seq x y z
N MET A 1 -29.42 33.68 -43.14
CA MET A 1 -29.74 32.34 -42.61
C MET A 1 -28.51 31.40 -42.54
N VAL A 2 -27.34 31.81 -43.05
CA VAL A 2 -26.07 31.05 -42.95
C VAL A 2 -25.34 31.35 -41.63
N GLU A 3 -25.42 32.61 -41.16
CA GLU A 3 -24.76 33.10 -39.93
C GLU A 3 -25.16 32.34 -38.64
N THR A 4 -26.38 31.80 -38.57
CA THR A 4 -26.86 31.04 -37.41
C THR A 4 -26.15 29.69 -37.28
N TRP A 5 -25.79 29.06 -38.41
CA TRP A 5 -25.10 27.77 -38.43
C TRP A 5 -23.61 27.92 -38.13
N ASP A 6 -22.99 28.99 -38.62
CA ASP A 6 -21.59 29.29 -38.32
C ASP A 6 -21.39 29.67 -36.85
N THR A 7 -22.31 30.44 -36.28
CA THR A 7 -22.31 30.77 -34.85
C THR A 7 -22.48 29.51 -34.00
N MET A 8 -23.42 28.63 -34.37
CA MET A 8 -23.67 27.38 -33.66
C MET A 8 -22.47 26.43 -33.72
N ARG A 9 -21.79 26.33 -34.88
CA ARG A 9 -20.55 25.57 -35.03
C ARG A 9 -19.45 26.13 -34.11
N ALA A 10 -19.24 27.44 -34.12
CA ALA A 10 -18.22 28.08 -33.28
C ALA A 10 -18.46 27.84 -31.78
N GLN A 11 -19.71 27.90 -31.35
CA GLN A 11 -20.09 27.60 -29.95
C GLN A 11 -19.87 26.12 -29.62
N HIS A 12 -20.25 25.20 -30.50
CA HIS A 12 -19.99 23.77 -30.31
C HIS A 12 -18.49 23.45 -30.25
N GLU A 13 -17.66 24.10 -31.08
CA GLU A 13 -16.21 23.95 -31.00
C GLU A 13 -15.64 24.48 -29.68
N ALA A 14 -16.14 25.62 -29.19
CA ALA A 14 -15.73 26.16 -27.89
C ALA A 14 -16.14 25.22 -26.72
N GLN A 15 -17.39 24.73 -26.72
CA GLN A 15 -17.87 23.77 -25.73
C GLN A 15 -17.09 22.45 -25.78
N SER A 16 -16.78 21.95 -26.98
CA SER A 16 -15.97 20.75 -27.18
C SER A 16 -14.55 20.93 -26.65
N LYS A 17 -13.92 22.09 -26.89
CA LYS A 17 -12.61 22.42 -26.32
C LYS A 17 -12.64 22.43 -24.79
N ILE A 18 -13.67 23.02 -24.19
CA ILE A 18 -13.86 23.02 -22.73
C ILE A 18 -14.08 21.59 -22.21
N ALA A 19 -14.97 20.81 -22.82
CA ALA A 19 -15.24 19.43 -22.41
C ALA A 19 -13.98 18.54 -22.51
N ASN A 20 -13.18 18.69 -23.56
CA ASN A 20 -11.91 17.98 -23.73
C ASN A 20 -10.86 18.41 -22.70
N ALA A 21 -10.81 19.70 -22.35
CA ALA A 21 -9.94 20.20 -21.29
C ALA A 21 -10.39 19.73 -19.89
N LEU A 22 -11.71 19.60 -19.66
CA LEU A 22 -12.25 19.05 -18.43
C LEU A 22 -12.05 17.53 -18.32
N ARG A 23 -11.83 16.83 -19.44
CA ARG A 23 -11.56 15.39 -19.45
C ARG A 23 -10.26 15.02 -18.74
N SER A 24 -9.25 15.89 -18.72
CA SER A 24 -8.02 15.66 -17.93
C SER A 24 -8.19 15.92 -16.45
N LEU A 25 -9.26 16.63 -16.05
CA LEU A 25 -9.69 16.84 -14.67
C LEU A 25 -10.66 15.77 -14.20
N ASP A 26 -10.94 14.74 -15.02
CA ASP A 26 -11.81 13.64 -14.64
C ASP A 26 -11.18 12.84 -13.49
N THR A 27 -11.64 13.14 -12.28
CA THR A 27 -11.21 12.48 -11.04
C THR A 27 -11.78 11.07 -10.89
N SER A 28 -12.59 10.57 -11.84
CA SER A 28 -13.14 9.21 -11.78
C SER A 28 -12.06 8.12 -11.77
N GLN A 29 -10.89 8.42 -12.33
CA GLN A 29 -9.71 7.55 -12.33
C GLN A 29 -8.65 7.96 -11.28
N CYS A 30 -8.94 8.96 -10.43
CA CYS A 30 -8.05 9.30 -9.34
C CYS A 30 -7.93 8.08 -8.40
N PRO A 31 -6.72 7.70 -7.96
CA PRO A 31 -6.55 6.68 -6.95
C PRO A 31 -7.48 6.98 -5.77
N LYS A 32 -8.34 6.02 -5.40
CA LYS A 32 -9.19 6.17 -4.22
C LYS A 32 -8.28 6.32 -3.01
N GLU A 33 -8.39 7.45 -2.32
CA GLU A 33 -7.67 7.69 -1.08
C GLU A 33 -7.91 6.54 -0.08
N THR A 34 -6.88 6.23 0.69
CA THR A 34 -7.01 5.28 1.79
C THR A 34 -8.01 5.82 2.81
N SER A 35 -9.02 4.99 3.11
CA SER A 35 -10.00 5.25 4.17
C SER A 35 -9.72 4.33 5.35
N GLU A 36 -10.25 4.66 6.52
CA GLU A 36 -10.21 3.78 7.70
C GLU A 36 -10.75 2.38 7.38
N HIS A 37 -11.85 2.31 6.62
CA HIS A 37 -12.38 1.02 6.15
C HIS A 37 -11.40 0.27 5.23
N HIS A 38 -10.67 0.96 4.34
CA HIS A 38 -9.63 0.30 3.52
C HIS A 38 -8.51 -0.26 4.41
N HIS A 39 -8.03 0.53 5.38
CA HIS A 39 -6.99 0.13 6.32
C HIS A 39 -7.41 -1.10 7.15
N ASP A 40 -8.62 -1.08 7.72
CA ASP A 40 -9.17 -2.20 8.49
C ASP A 40 -9.28 -3.49 7.67
N ARG A 41 -9.64 -3.38 6.39
CA ARG A 41 -9.75 -4.55 5.50
C ARG A 41 -8.39 -5.11 5.14
N THR A 42 -7.39 -4.26 4.89
CA THR A 42 -6.00 -4.70 4.71
C THR A 42 -5.47 -5.39 5.95
N PHE A 43 -5.76 -4.85 7.14
CA PHE A 43 -5.37 -5.46 8.41
C PHE A 43 -6.00 -6.84 8.60
N GLN A 44 -7.32 -6.96 8.38
CA GLN A 44 -8.02 -8.25 8.44
C GLN A 44 -7.44 -9.26 7.46
N LEU A 45 -7.15 -8.82 6.22
CA LEU A 45 -6.51 -9.67 5.22
C LEU A 45 -5.14 -10.16 5.70
N LEU A 46 -4.32 -9.29 6.28
CA LEU A 46 -3.02 -9.66 6.83
C LEU A 46 -3.14 -10.76 7.90
N VAL A 47 -4.07 -10.60 8.84
CA VAL A 47 -4.33 -11.59 9.90
C VAL A 47 -4.73 -12.94 9.33
N VAL A 48 -5.63 -12.95 8.34
CA VAL A 48 -6.07 -14.19 7.68
C VAL A 48 -4.91 -14.86 6.94
N VAL A 49 -4.09 -14.10 6.22
CA VAL A 49 -2.94 -14.63 5.47
C VAL A 49 -1.87 -15.18 6.42
N GLN A 50 -1.60 -14.52 7.54
CA GLN A 50 -0.70 -15.04 8.57
C GLN A 50 -1.23 -16.33 9.20
N GLY A 51 -2.54 -16.38 9.49
CA GLY A 51 -3.19 -17.61 9.97
C GLY A 51 -3.09 -18.74 8.95
N TRP A 52 -3.34 -18.44 7.67
CA TRP A 52 -3.19 -19.40 6.57
C TRP A 52 -1.75 -19.92 6.45
N GLN A 53 -0.74 -19.04 6.53
CA GLN A 53 0.68 -19.41 6.50
C GLN A 53 1.02 -20.41 7.61
N SER A 54 0.58 -20.12 8.84
CA SER A 54 0.82 -20.97 10.00
C SER A 54 0.14 -22.34 9.84
N GLN A 55 -1.13 -22.35 9.44
CA GLN A 55 -1.88 -23.60 9.25
C GLN A 55 -1.33 -24.44 8.09
N PHE A 56 -0.88 -23.80 7.01
CA PHE A 56 -0.22 -24.47 5.91
C PHE A 56 1.06 -25.17 6.37
N CYS A 57 1.93 -24.46 7.10
CA CYS A 57 3.15 -25.03 7.66
C CYS A 57 2.83 -26.24 8.57
N ASN A 58 1.92 -26.04 9.52
CA ASN A 58 1.50 -27.10 10.44
C ASN A 58 0.93 -28.32 9.70
N LEU A 59 0.12 -28.12 8.67
CA LEU A 59 -0.45 -29.22 7.89
C LEU A 59 0.65 -30.07 7.24
N ILE A 60 1.60 -29.43 6.55
CA ILE A 60 2.68 -30.13 5.87
C ILE A 60 3.58 -30.86 6.87
N ASP A 61 3.96 -30.18 7.96
CA ASP A 61 4.83 -30.76 8.99
C ASP A 61 4.16 -31.95 9.67
N ASN A 62 2.88 -31.84 9.99
CA ASN A 62 2.11 -32.94 10.58
C ASN A 62 1.94 -34.12 9.61
N GLN A 63 1.69 -33.87 8.31
CA GLN A 63 1.62 -34.95 7.32
C GLN A 63 2.95 -35.69 7.19
N LYS A 64 4.06 -34.96 7.07
CA LYS A 64 5.41 -35.54 7.01
C LYS A 64 5.72 -36.35 8.27
N ALA A 65 5.44 -35.80 9.45
CA ALA A 65 5.67 -36.46 10.73
C ALA A 65 4.80 -37.72 10.91
N TYR A 66 3.52 -37.64 10.57
CA TYR A 66 2.58 -38.76 10.67
C TYR A 66 3.01 -39.94 9.79
N ILE A 67 3.30 -39.69 8.51
CA ILE A 67 3.73 -40.76 7.59
C ILE A 67 5.08 -41.36 7.99
N LYS A 68 6.00 -40.53 8.51
CA LYS A 68 7.27 -41.02 9.06
C LYS A 68 7.06 -41.92 10.28
N ALA A 69 6.21 -41.50 11.22
CA ALA A 69 5.87 -42.28 12.40
C ALA A 69 5.20 -43.61 12.04
N LEU A 70 4.28 -43.59 11.08
CA LEU A 70 3.58 -44.78 10.60
C LEU A 70 4.51 -45.77 9.91
N ASN A 71 5.45 -45.29 9.08
CA ASN A 71 6.47 -46.14 8.46
C ASN A 71 7.40 -46.78 9.51
N ASN A 72 7.81 -46.03 10.53
CA ASN A 72 8.64 -46.56 11.61
C ASN A 72 7.87 -47.58 12.46
N TRP A 73 6.61 -47.31 12.78
CA TRP A 73 5.73 -48.24 13.47
C TRP A 73 5.59 -49.54 12.68
N LEU A 74 5.35 -49.46 11.36
CA LEU A 74 5.24 -50.66 10.54
C LEU A 74 6.53 -51.48 10.56
N LYS A 75 7.70 -50.85 10.38
CA LYS A 75 9.00 -51.54 10.46
C LYS A 75 9.20 -52.31 11.77
N LEU A 76 8.81 -51.74 12.90
CA LEU A 76 8.91 -52.40 14.21
C LEU A 76 7.96 -53.59 14.36
N ASN A 77 6.77 -53.53 13.74
CA ASN A 77 5.79 -54.63 13.77
C ASN A 77 6.09 -55.74 12.75
N LEU A 78 6.99 -55.50 11.79
CA LEU A 78 7.44 -56.50 10.82
C LEU A 78 8.62 -57.34 11.29
N ILE A 79 9.26 -56.97 12.40
CA ILE A 79 10.26 -57.81 13.06
C ILE A 79 9.51 -58.96 13.73
N PRO A 80 9.70 -60.22 13.31
CA PRO A 80 9.14 -61.34 14.05
C PRO A 80 9.72 -61.28 15.44
N ILE A 81 8.87 -61.19 16.47
CA ILE A 81 9.29 -61.49 17.83
C ILE A 81 9.79 -62.92 17.75
N GLU A 82 11.10 -63.13 17.86
CA GLU A 82 11.68 -64.46 17.89
C GLU A 82 11.00 -65.20 19.05
N SER A 83 10.00 -66.02 18.73
CA SER A 83 9.40 -66.94 19.66
C SER A 83 10.49 -67.98 19.94
N SER A 84 11.28 -67.71 20.98
CA SER A 84 12.34 -68.54 21.49
C SER A 84 11.79 -69.82 22.12
N LEU A 85 11.00 -70.60 21.39
CA LEU A 85 10.54 -71.91 21.80
C LEU A 85 10.50 -72.83 20.58
N LYS A 86 11.65 -73.45 20.33
CA LYS A 86 11.81 -74.80 19.76
C LYS A 86 10.72 -75.22 18.77
N GLU A 87 10.86 -74.87 17.51
CA GLU A 87 10.25 -75.71 16.47
C GLU A 87 11.12 -75.74 15.22
N LYS A 88 11.61 -76.95 14.93
CA LYS A 88 12.35 -77.28 13.72
C LYS A 88 11.39 -77.13 12.54
N VAL A 89 11.46 -76.03 11.78
CA VAL A 89 10.75 -75.92 10.51
C VAL A 89 11.67 -75.40 9.43
N SER A 90 11.88 -76.25 8.42
CA SER A 90 12.68 -76.09 7.20
C SER A 90 12.14 -75.02 6.22
N SER A 91 11.51 -73.96 6.70
CA SER A 91 10.94 -72.91 5.85
C SER A 91 11.77 -71.62 5.96
N PRO A 92 12.19 -71.01 4.84
CA PRO A 92 12.79 -69.68 4.87
C PRO A 92 11.85 -68.71 5.59
N PRO A 93 12.37 -67.72 6.34
CA PRO A 93 11.52 -66.74 7.00
C PRO A 93 10.62 -66.08 5.95
N ARG A 94 9.30 -66.23 6.08
CA ARG A 94 8.38 -65.48 5.21
C ARG A 94 8.56 -64.01 5.56
N VAL A 95 9.23 -63.26 4.70
CA VAL A 95 9.28 -61.80 4.77
C VAL A 95 7.84 -61.32 4.72
N GLN A 96 7.31 -60.88 5.87
CA GLN A 96 6.00 -60.26 5.91
C GLN A 96 6.13 -58.89 5.23
N ASN A 97 5.78 -58.81 3.96
CA ASN A 97 5.60 -57.55 3.24
C ASN A 97 4.10 -57.29 3.17
N PRO A 98 3.50 -56.60 4.15
CA PRO A 98 2.08 -56.28 4.10
C PRO A 98 1.81 -55.38 2.88
N PRO A 99 0.69 -55.58 2.16
CA PRO A 99 0.38 -54.83 0.95
C PRO A 99 0.42 -53.30 1.11
N ILE A 100 0.17 -52.80 2.34
CA ILE A 100 0.19 -51.37 2.68
C ILE A 100 1.59 -50.76 2.71
N GLN A 101 2.65 -51.57 2.86
CA GLN A 101 4.03 -51.09 2.99
C GLN A 101 4.49 -50.31 1.75
N GLN A 102 4.13 -50.78 0.55
CA GLN A 102 4.50 -50.12 -0.70
C GLN A 102 3.86 -48.73 -0.80
N LEU A 103 2.58 -48.61 -0.43
CA LEU A 103 1.87 -47.33 -0.39
C LEU A 103 2.53 -46.36 0.58
N LEU A 104 2.83 -46.80 1.81
CA LEU A 104 3.42 -45.94 2.84
C LEU A 104 4.83 -45.47 2.49
N THR A 105 5.62 -46.33 1.84
CA THR A 105 6.96 -45.98 1.36
C THR A 105 6.86 -44.94 0.23
N ALA A 106 6.01 -45.19 -0.76
CA ALA A 106 5.82 -44.25 -1.88
C ALA A 106 5.28 -42.89 -1.40
N TRP A 107 4.35 -42.90 -0.44
CA TRP A 107 3.78 -41.68 0.13
C TRP A 107 4.81 -40.90 0.94
N HIS A 108 5.67 -41.58 1.71
CA HIS A 108 6.77 -40.95 2.42
C HIS A 108 7.75 -40.29 1.45
N ASP A 109 8.20 -41.01 0.42
CA ASP A 109 9.14 -40.50 -0.57
C ASP A 109 8.57 -39.29 -1.34
N PHE A 110 7.26 -39.31 -1.62
CA PHE A 110 6.59 -38.19 -2.26
C PHE A 110 6.54 -36.95 -1.35
N LEU A 111 6.17 -37.13 -0.08
CA LEU A 111 6.12 -36.03 0.88
C LEU A 111 7.51 -35.46 1.20
N ASP A 112 8.55 -36.30 1.23
CA ASP A 112 9.92 -35.86 1.48
C ASP A 112 10.49 -35.02 0.33
N LYS A 113 10.09 -35.35 -0.92
CA LYS A 113 10.48 -34.61 -2.14
C LYS A 113 9.55 -33.44 -2.46
N LEU A 114 8.49 -33.22 -1.68
CA LEU A 114 7.55 -32.13 -1.92
C LEU A 114 8.28 -30.80 -1.76
N PRO A 115 8.26 -29.90 -2.78
CA PRO A 115 8.94 -28.61 -2.70
C PRO A 115 8.08 -27.59 -1.93
N ASP A 116 7.74 -27.89 -0.67
CA ASP A 116 6.86 -27.03 0.13
C ASP A 116 7.49 -25.69 0.50
N GLU A 117 8.82 -25.59 0.53
CA GLU A 117 9.55 -24.35 0.82
C GLU A 117 9.22 -23.21 -0.15
N VAL A 118 8.97 -23.53 -1.43
CA VAL A 118 8.58 -22.52 -2.43
C VAL A 118 7.22 -21.92 -2.07
N ALA A 119 6.26 -22.77 -1.68
CA ALA A 119 4.94 -22.34 -1.25
C ALA A 119 5.01 -21.56 0.08
N ARG A 120 5.76 -22.06 1.08
CA ARG A 120 5.97 -21.36 2.36
C ARG A 120 6.52 -19.96 2.14
N THR A 121 7.54 -19.84 1.30
CA THR A 121 8.17 -18.56 0.96
C THR A 121 7.22 -17.64 0.20
N ALA A 122 6.48 -18.15 -0.79
CA ALA A 122 5.52 -17.35 -1.54
C ALA A 122 4.40 -16.79 -0.64
N ILE A 123 3.86 -17.60 0.27
CA ILE A 123 2.83 -17.18 1.22
C ILE A 123 3.40 -16.14 2.19
N ASN A 124 4.62 -16.36 2.71
CA ASN A 124 5.28 -15.42 3.60
C ASN A 124 5.56 -14.07 2.92
N ASN A 125 6.04 -14.10 1.68
CA ASN A 125 6.26 -12.90 0.88
C ASN A 125 4.96 -12.15 0.62
N PHE A 126 3.87 -12.86 0.33
CA PHE A 126 2.56 -12.26 0.19
C PHE A 126 2.09 -11.56 1.47
N ALA A 127 2.27 -12.18 2.63
CA ALA A 127 2.00 -11.56 3.94
C ALA A 127 2.83 -10.28 4.14
N SER A 128 4.13 -10.33 3.83
CA SER A 128 5.03 -9.19 3.91
C SER A 128 4.61 -8.03 3.00
N LEU A 129 4.17 -8.32 1.77
CA LEU A 129 3.66 -7.30 0.85
C LEU A 129 2.40 -6.63 1.39
N ILE A 130 1.47 -7.40 1.95
CA ILE A 130 0.26 -6.84 2.58
C ILE A 130 0.64 -5.97 3.78
N HIS A 131 1.61 -6.40 4.59
CA HIS A 131 2.12 -5.59 5.70
C HIS A 131 2.70 -4.26 5.22
N THR A 132 3.50 -4.25 4.14
CA THR A 132 3.99 -3.00 3.54
C THR A 132 2.85 -2.10 3.06
N ILE A 133 1.81 -2.66 2.42
CA ILE A 133 0.63 -1.89 2.03
C ILE A 133 -0.06 -1.28 3.25
N LEU A 134 -0.19 -2.04 4.35
CA LEU A 134 -0.80 -1.57 5.58
C LEU A 134 -0.04 -0.37 6.18
N GLN A 135 1.30 -0.42 6.17
CA GLN A 135 2.14 0.70 6.63
C GLN A 135 1.98 1.93 5.75
N ASN A 136 2.01 1.75 4.41
CA ASN A 136 1.79 2.84 3.47
C ASN A 136 0.41 3.49 3.66
N GLN A 137 -0.61 2.68 3.92
CA GLN A 137 -1.97 3.16 4.23
C GLN A 137 -2.00 4.00 5.52
N GLU A 138 -1.27 3.60 6.56
CA GLU A 138 -1.15 4.37 7.80
C GLU A 138 -0.46 5.71 7.58
N GLU A 139 0.63 5.73 6.80
CA GLU A 139 1.34 6.96 6.44
C GLU A 139 0.48 7.90 5.60
N GLU A 140 -0.25 7.38 4.61
CA GLU A 140 -1.17 8.15 3.77
C GLU A 140 -2.26 8.83 4.61
N MET A 141 -2.85 8.10 5.57
CA MET A 141 -3.86 8.65 6.48
C MET A 141 -3.30 9.77 7.38
N LYS A 142 -2.10 9.59 7.93
CA LYS A 142 -1.42 10.65 8.71
C LYS A 142 -1.13 11.88 7.87
N LEU A 143 -0.69 11.69 6.63
CA LEU A 143 -0.44 12.79 5.71
C LEU A 143 -1.72 13.54 5.38
N LYS A 144 -2.82 12.82 5.15
CA LYS A 144 -4.15 13.39 4.91
C LYS A 144 -4.60 14.27 6.09
N GLU A 145 -4.46 13.79 7.32
CA GLU A 145 -4.82 14.57 8.52
C GLU A 145 -4.04 15.89 8.58
N ARG A 146 -2.72 15.85 8.32
CA ARG A 146 -1.87 17.04 8.29
C ARG A 146 -2.25 18.02 7.17
N CYS A 147 -2.60 17.51 5.99
CA CYS A 147 -3.09 18.32 4.88
C CYS A 147 -4.41 19.01 5.24
N GLU A 148 -5.33 18.29 5.89
CA GLU A 148 -6.61 18.85 6.34
C GLU A 148 -6.42 19.93 7.42
N GLU A 149 -5.50 19.72 8.36
CA GLU A 149 -5.14 20.71 9.38
C GLU A 149 -4.58 21.98 8.72
N THR A 150 -3.61 21.84 7.82
CA THR A 150 -3.02 22.97 7.08
C THR A 150 -4.08 23.73 6.28
N ARG A 151 -5.02 23.00 5.63
CA ARG A 151 -6.13 23.60 4.89
C ARG A 151 -7.09 24.37 5.82
N LYS A 152 -7.37 23.84 7.01
CA LYS A 152 -8.19 24.53 8.04
C LYS A 152 -7.49 25.81 8.52
N GLU A 153 -6.19 25.75 8.80
CA GLU A 153 -5.41 26.93 9.21
C GLU A 153 -5.43 28.02 8.12
N LEU A 154 -5.18 27.63 6.87
CA LEU A 154 -5.24 28.53 5.73
C LEU A 154 -6.62 29.18 5.60
N SER A 155 -7.69 28.39 5.63
CA SER A 155 -9.07 28.90 5.56
C SER A 155 -9.37 29.91 6.68
N GLN A 156 -8.92 29.63 7.91
CA GLN A 156 -9.09 30.56 9.04
C GLN A 156 -8.31 31.87 8.83
N LYS A 157 -7.06 31.80 8.36
CA LYS A 157 -6.24 32.99 8.08
C LYS A 157 -6.80 33.82 6.94
N THR A 158 -7.23 33.18 5.85
CA THR A 158 -7.92 33.84 4.73
C THR A 158 -9.18 34.55 5.21
N ARG A 159 -10.04 33.88 5.98
CA ARG A 159 -11.25 34.50 6.52
C ARG A 159 -10.95 35.70 7.42
N LYS A 160 -9.96 35.59 8.32
CA LYS A 160 -9.53 36.70 9.19
C LYS A 160 -9.01 37.87 8.35
N PHE A 161 -8.28 37.59 7.28
CA PHE A 161 -7.77 38.59 6.35
C PHE A 161 -8.92 39.30 5.62
N GLU A 162 -9.86 38.55 5.04
CA GLU A 162 -11.04 39.10 4.34
C GLU A 162 -11.91 39.95 5.27
N GLU A 163 -12.17 39.48 6.50
CA GLU A 163 -12.93 40.24 7.49
C GLU A 163 -12.25 41.55 7.88
N TRP A 164 -10.93 41.53 8.03
CA TRP A 164 -10.14 42.73 8.31
C TRP A 164 -10.13 43.68 7.11
N TYR A 165 -9.87 43.16 5.90
CA TYR A 165 -9.82 43.95 4.68
C TYR A 165 -11.17 44.64 4.42
N ARG A 166 -12.29 43.93 4.59
CA ARG A 166 -13.64 44.51 4.48
C ARG A 166 -13.87 45.66 5.46
N LYS A 167 -13.47 45.51 6.73
CA LYS A 167 -13.57 46.59 7.73
C LYS A 167 -12.70 47.77 7.35
N TYR A 168 -11.49 47.51 6.88
CA TYR A 168 -10.56 48.52 6.40
C TYR A 168 -11.16 49.31 5.23
N THR A 169 -11.64 48.64 4.19
CA THR A 169 -12.26 49.32 3.03
C THR A 169 -13.48 50.14 3.46
N GLN A 170 -14.31 49.63 4.37
CA GLN A 170 -15.46 50.36 4.89
C GLN A 170 -15.05 51.61 5.68
N GLN A 171 -13.97 51.54 6.46
CA GLN A 171 -13.44 52.68 7.22
C GLN A 171 -12.73 53.68 6.30
N SER A 172 -11.99 53.21 5.29
CA SER A 172 -11.37 54.05 4.25
C SER A 172 -12.44 54.85 3.49
N MET A 173 -13.50 54.17 3.03
CA MET A 173 -14.65 54.82 2.38
C MET A 173 -15.37 55.83 3.28
N ALA A 174 -15.40 55.59 4.60
CA ALA A 174 -15.99 56.53 5.56
C ALA A 174 -15.09 57.75 5.84
N ASN A 175 -13.77 57.58 5.75
CA ASN A 175 -12.77 58.63 5.96
C ASN A 175 -12.50 59.46 4.69
N GLU A 176 -12.70 58.92 3.48
CA GLU A 176 -12.62 59.68 2.21
C GLU A 176 -13.72 60.74 2.05
N LEU A 177 -14.78 60.66 2.86
CA LEU A 177 -15.82 61.70 2.97
C LEU A 177 -15.39 62.89 3.85
N ASP A 178 -14.22 62.83 4.49
CA ASP A 178 -13.62 63.88 5.31
C ASP A 178 -12.59 64.68 4.46
N PRO A 179 -12.71 66.02 4.33
CA PRO A 179 -11.89 66.80 3.39
C PRO A 179 -10.37 66.87 3.67
N ASP A 180 -9.87 66.28 4.76
CA ASP A 180 -8.48 66.36 5.21
C ASP A 180 -7.72 65.01 5.16
N PHE A 181 -8.27 63.99 4.48
CA PHE A 181 -7.67 62.65 4.45
C PHE A 181 -6.40 62.59 3.59
N THR A 182 -5.28 62.18 4.19
CA THR A 182 -4.04 61.83 3.49
C THR A 182 -3.81 60.32 3.61
N GLU A 183 -3.62 59.63 2.49
CA GLU A 183 -3.33 58.19 2.45
C GLU A 183 -1.98 57.92 3.17
N ASP A 184 -2.04 57.48 4.44
CA ASP A 184 -0.83 57.21 5.21
C ASP A 184 -0.18 55.89 4.74
N LYS A 185 1.08 55.99 4.33
CA LYS A 185 1.95 54.91 3.81
C LYS A 185 2.03 53.72 4.78
N SER A 186 1.88 53.98 6.08
CA SER A 186 1.79 52.97 7.13
C SER A 186 0.62 51.98 6.93
N HIS A 187 -0.48 52.41 6.31
CA HIS A 187 -1.63 51.56 6.04
C HIS A 187 -1.42 50.59 4.87
N SER A 188 -0.75 51.05 3.79
CA SER A 188 -0.35 50.18 2.67
C SER A 188 0.62 49.08 3.15
N ASP A 189 1.56 49.43 4.01
CA ASP A 189 2.52 48.48 4.59
C ASP A 189 1.80 47.41 5.44
N ALA A 190 0.77 47.79 6.22
CA ALA A 190 -0.04 46.86 7.01
C ALA A 190 -0.88 45.88 6.17
N ILE A 191 -1.41 46.32 5.01
CA ILE A 191 -2.10 45.43 4.06
C ILE A 191 -1.10 44.43 3.49
N THR A 192 0.07 44.90 3.09
CA THR A 192 1.11 44.08 2.46
C THR A 192 1.67 43.04 3.43
N GLU A 193 1.88 43.39 4.70
CA GLU A 193 2.31 42.48 5.76
C GLU A 193 1.28 41.37 6.02
N ARG A 194 -0.02 41.72 6.06
CA ARG A 194 -1.08 40.73 6.30
C ARG A 194 -1.35 39.85 5.08
N GLN A 195 -1.24 40.38 3.87
CA GLN A 195 -1.27 39.60 2.64
C GLN A 195 -0.09 38.63 2.59
N PHE A 196 1.10 39.09 2.97
CA PHE A 196 2.29 38.25 3.09
C PHE A 196 2.10 37.13 4.12
N ALA A 197 1.41 37.37 5.24
CA ALA A 197 1.13 36.33 6.23
C ALA A 197 0.18 35.23 5.73
N VAL A 198 -0.78 35.55 4.84
CA VAL A 198 -1.63 34.56 4.16
C VAL A 198 -0.83 33.81 3.10
N ASP A 199 -0.08 34.53 2.28
CA ASP A 199 0.78 33.95 1.23
C ASP A 199 1.92 33.09 1.80
N ALA A 200 2.41 33.40 3.00
CA ALA A 200 3.41 32.61 3.70
C ALA A 200 2.90 31.22 4.10
N VAL A 201 1.59 31.05 4.35
CA VAL A 201 0.98 29.73 4.60
C VAL A 201 0.78 28.96 3.30
N ILE A 202 0.51 29.66 2.19
CA ILE A 202 0.45 29.07 0.85
C ILE A 202 1.84 28.62 0.37
N LYS A 203 2.87 29.43 0.65
CA LYS A 203 4.25 29.21 0.21
C LYS A 203 5.08 28.40 1.19
N ALA A 204 4.64 28.21 2.45
CA ALA A 204 5.29 27.28 3.35
C ALA A 204 5.11 25.88 2.76
N PRO A 205 6.16 25.26 2.19
CA PRO A 205 6.05 23.87 1.79
C PRO A 205 5.71 23.11 3.06
N GLY A 206 4.68 22.25 2.99
CA GLY A 206 4.29 21.41 4.13
C GLY A 206 5.57 20.83 4.75
N ARG A 207 5.85 21.19 6.00
CA ARG A 207 7.07 20.76 6.72
C ARG A 207 7.05 19.24 6.88
N GLY A 208 7.39 18.47 5.86
CA GLY A 208 7.25 17.01 5.91
C GLY A 208 7.46 16.26 4.60
N GLY A 209 8.20 16.82 3.64
CA GLY A 209 8.53 16.13 2.38
C GLY A 209 10.00 16.36 2.03
N GLY A 210 10.90 15.89 2.87
CA GLY A 210 12.35 16.02 2.66
C GLY A 210 13.04 14.75 3.15
N GLY A 211 13.09 13.75 2.28
CA GLY A 211 13.82 12.52 2.55
C GLY A 211 13.36 11.40 1.64
N LEU A 212 13.84 11.41 0.39
CA LEU A 212 14.13 10.25 -0.45
C LEU A 212 14.73 10.79 -1.76
N SER A 213 15.98 11.24 -1.70
CA SER A 213 16.81 11.31 -2.91
C SER A 213 17.36 9.91 -3.14
N GLU A 214 16.79 9.24 -4.14
CA GLU A 214 17.42 8.11 -4.83
C GLU A 214 18.82 8.53 -5.31
N THR A 215 19.86 7.95 -4.71
CA THR A 215 21.18 7.87 -5.31
C THR A 215 21.21 6.65 -6.22
N VAL A 216 21.00 6.85 -7.52
CA VAL A 216 21.37 5.87 -8.55
C VAL A 216 22.84 6.10 -8.90
N PRO A 217 23.73 5.09 -8.82
CA PRO A 217 25.13 5.26 -9.16
C PRO A 217 25.31 5.28 -10.68
N SER A 218 26.02 6.30 -11.17
CA SER A 218 26.57 6.35 -12.53
C SER A 218 27.60 5.24 -12.69
N GLY A 219 27.25 4.20 -13.44
CA GLY A 219 28.19 3.22 -13.96
C GLY A 219 28.98 3.84 -15.10
N GLU A 220 30.25 4.16 -14.84
CA GLU A 220 31.23 4.52 -15.84
C GLU A 220 31.45 3.32 -16.78
N GLY A 221 31.33 3.57 -18.09
CA GLY A 221 31.63 2.62 -19.13
C GLY A 221 33.14 2.41 -19.22
N GLU A 222 33.61 1.30 -18.64
CA GLU A 222 34.99 0.85 -18.80
C GLU A 222 35.14 0.16 -20.17
N VAL A 223 35.80 0.87 -21.08
CA VAL A 223 36.33 0.34 -22.33
C VAL A 223 37.49 -0.58 -22.02
N PHE A 224 37.34 -1.88 -22.28
CA PHE A 224 38.48 -2.76 -22.54
C PHE A 224 38.13 -3.78 -23.63
N GLY A 225 38.80 -3.60 -24.76
CA GLY A 225 38.83 -4.59 -25.83
C GLY A 225 39.73 -5.78 -25.50
N LYS A 226 39.59 -6.82 -26.32
CA LYS A 226 40.60 -7.79 -26.77
C LYS A 226 39.89 -8.73 -27.75
N SER A 227 40.40 -8.83 -28.98
CA SER A 227 41.26 -9.93 -29.47
C SER A 227 40.48 -11.23 -29.66
#